data_AF-A0A6G3X0X5-F1
#
_entry.id   AF-A0A6G3X0X5-F1
#
_cell.length_a   1.000
_cell.length_b   1.000
_cell.length_c   1.000
_cell.angle_alpha   90.00
_cell.angle_beta   90.00
_cell.angle_gamma   90.00
#
_symmetry.space_group_name_H-M   'P 1'
#
loop_
_entity.id
_entity.type
_entity.pdbx_description
1 polymer ?
#
loop_
_entity_poly.entity_id
_entity_poly.type
_entity_poly.pdbx_seq_one_letter_code
_entity_poly.pdbx_strand_id
1 'polypeptide(L)' 'ATVYRAVDTRLDRVLALKVMHPALATDVSFVERFIREAKSVARLAHPNVVAVFDQGAQGAYVYLAMEYVAGCTL' A
#
# COMPACT_ATOMS: atom_id res chain seq x y z
N ALA A 1 2.72 -7.84 6.68
CA ALA A 1 2.86 -6.42 6.27
C ALA A 1 2.19 -5.57 7.33
N THR A 2 2.66 -4.35 7.53
CA THR A 2 2.13 -3.41 8.54
C THR A 2 1.57 -2.18 7.83
N VAL A 3 0.45 -1.65 8.31
CA VAL A 3 -0.16 -0.43 7.75
C VAL A 3 0.09 0.73 8.69
N TYR A 4 0.57 1.84 8.14
CA TYR A 4 0.85 3.08 8.87
C TYR A 4 -0.04 4.20 8.36
N ARG A 5 -0.45 5.10 9.24
CA ARG A 5 -0.90 6.43 8.83
C ARG A 5 0.35 7.26 8.50
N ALA A 6 0.45 7.76 7.28
CA ALA A 6 1.59 8.52 6.82
C ALA A 6 1.14 9.81 6.11
N VAL A 7 2.11 10.71 5.86
CA VAL A 7 1.89 11.94 5.10
C VAL A 7 2.66 11.80 3.78
N ASP A 8 1.94 11.99 2.67
CA ASP A 8 2.54 12.17 1.35
C ASP A 8 3.13 13.58 1.28
N THR A 9 4.45 13.68 1.36
CA THR A 9 5.14 14.98 1.37
C THR A 9 5.11 15.70 0.02
N ARG A 10 4.75 15.02 -1.07
CA ARG A 10 4.66 15.61 -2.42
C ARG A 10 3.32 16.26 -2.67
N LEU A 11 2.26 15.72 -2.06
CA LEU A 11 0.87 16.14 -2.25
C LEU A 11 0.23 16.72 -0.97
N ASP A 12 0.99 16.79 0.11
CA ASP A 12 0.58 17.29 1.44
C ASP A 12 -0.74 16.70 1.93
N ARG A 13 -0.86 15.37 1.88
CA ARG A 13 -2.07 14.63 2.29
C ARG A 13 -1.77 13.45 3.18
N VAL A 14 -2.70 13.11 4.05
CA VAL A 14 -2.64 11.89 4.86
C VAL A 14 -3.04 10.68 4.00
N LEU A 15 -2.29 9.60 4.11
CA LEU A 15 -2.55 8.33 3.43
C LEU A 15 -2.32 7.13 4.35
N ALA A 16 -2.81 5.96 3.94
CA ALA A 16 -2.43 4.69 4.52
C ALA A 16 -1.25 4.12 3.72
N LEU A 17 -0.18 3.75 4.41
CA LEU A 17 1.03 3.18 3.82
C LEU A 17 1.19 1.74 4.30
N LYS A 18 0.93 0.77 3.42
CA LYS A 18 1.15 -0.65 3.73
C LYS A 18 2.57 -1.00 3.35
N VAL A 19 3.39 -1.37 4.34
CA VAL A 19 4.80 -1.69 4.18
C VAL A 19 5.03 -3.19 4.40
N MET A 20 5.71 -3.83 3.45
CA MET A 20 6.16 -5.21 3.58
C MET A 20 7.35 -5.28 4.53
N HIS A 21 7.39 -6.31 5.38
CA HIS A 21 8.52 -6.54 6.26
C HIS A 21 9.76 -6.92 5.42
N PRO A 22 10.96 -6.36 5.66
CA PRO A 22 12.15 -6.63 4.85
C PRO A 22 12.47 -8.12 4.68
N ALA A 23 12.27 -8.91 5.74
CA ALA A 23 12.47 -10.36 5.71
C ALA A 23 11.57 -11.11 4.68
N LEU A 24 10.44 -10.52 4.29
CA LEU A 24 9.55 -11.05 3.25
C LEU A 24 9.85 -10.47 1.87
N ALA A 25 10.56 -9.33 1.81
CA ALA A 25 10.92 -8.67 0.55
C ALA A 25 12.04 -9.41 -0.21
N THR A 26 12.75 -10.33 0.44
CA THR A 26 13.74 -11.22 -0.20
C THR A 26 13.11 -12.45 -0.86
N ASP A 27 11.84 -12.74 -0.58
CA ASP A 27 11.11 -13.83 -1.20
C ASP A 27 10.26 -13.28 -2.36
N VAL A 28 10.65 -13.63 -3.59
CA VAL A 28 10.00 -13.18 -4.82
C VAL A 28 8.50 -13.51 -4.83
N SER A 29 8.10 -14.65 -4.26
CA SER A 29 6.69 -15.06 -4.25
C SER A 29 5.81 -14.13 -3.40
N PHE A 30 6.34 -13.65 -2.27
CA PHE A 30 5.65 -12.67 -1.42
C PHE A 30 5.57 -11.31 -2.08
N VAL A 31 6.65 -10.87 -2.73
CA VAL A 31 6.70 -9.62 -3.48
C VAL A 31 5.70 -9.64 -4.63
N GLU A 32 5.67 -10.72 -5.43
CA GLU A 32 4.73 -10.89 -6.53
C GLU A 32 3.28 -10.87 -6.05
N ARG A 33 2.97 -11.58 -4.96
CA ARG A 33 1.62 -11.57 -4.37
C ARG A 33 1.21 -10.17 -3.92
N PHE A 34 2.11 -9.45 -3.25
CA PHE A 34 1.86 -8.10 -2.78
C PHE A 34 1.57 -7.13 -3.93
N ILE A 35 2.39 -7.18 -4.99
CA ILE A 35 2.20 -6.38 -6.21
C ILE A 35 0.91 -6.79 -6.93
N ARG A 36 0.57 -8.08 -6.97
CA ARG A 36 -0.65 -8.58 -7.62
C ARG A 36 -1.92 -8.11 -6.89
N GLU A 37 -1.92 -8.14 -5.57
CA GLU A 37 -3.01 -7.59 -4.75
C GLU A 37 -3.18 -6.09 -5.05
N ALA A 38 -2.09 -5.32 -5.03
CA ALA A 38 -2.08 -3.90 -5.35
C ALA A 38 -2.67 -3.60 -6.75
N LYS A 39 -2.18 -4.30 -7.78
CA LYS A 39 -2.65 -4.13 -9.17
C LYS A 39 -4.13 -4.49 -9.33
N SER A 40 -4.62 -5.46 -8.58
CA SER A 40 -6.03 -5.86 -8.67
C SER A 40 -6.96 -4.80 -8.11
N VAL A 41 -6.59 -4.18 -6.99
CA VAL A 41 -7.34 -3.07 -6.39
C VAL A 41 -7.20 -1.79 -7.24
N ALA A 42 -6.01 -1.50 -7.76
CA ALA A 42 -5.76 -0.29 -8.56
C ALA A 42 -6.59 -0.21 -9.86
N ARG A 43 -7.08 -1.36 -10.38
CA ARG A 43 -7.97 -1.41 -11.56
C ARG A 43 -9.43 -1.12 -11.23
N LEU A 44 -9.81 -1.10 -9.95
CA LEU A 44 -11.17 -0.87 -9.49
C LEU A 44 -11.33 0.61 -9.08
N ALA A 45 -11.97 1.40 -9.93
CA ALA A 45 -12.42 2.75 -9.56
C ALA A 45 -13.87 2.67 -9.07
N HIS A 46 -14.07 2.64 -7.75
CA HIS A 46 -15.41 2.56 -7.15
C HIS A 46 -15.42 3.25 -5.77
N PRO A 47 -16.47 4.01 -5.41
CA PRO A 47 -16.52 4.77 -4.14
C PRO A 47 -16.42 3.91 -2.87
N ASN A 48 -16.71 2.61 -2.96
CA ASN A 48 -16.61 1.67 -1.84
C ASN A 48 -15.34 0.79 -1.90
N VAL A 49 -14.36 1.13 -2.73
CA VAL A 49 -13.09 0.42 -2.84
C VAL A 49 -11.97 1.40 -2.52
N VAL A 50 -11.11 1.04 -1.56
CA VAL A 50 -9.95 1.85 -1.17
C VAL A 50 -9.07 2.07 -2.38
N ALA A 51 -8.86 3.34 -2.74
CA ALA A 51 -8.03 3.68 -3.88
C ALA A 51 -6.55 3.38 -3.58
N VAL A 52 -5.87 2.76 -4.54
CA VAL A 52 -4.40 2.64 -4.55
C VAL A 52 -3.84 3.83 -5.31
N PHE A 53 -2.96 4.60 -4.66
CA PHE A 53 -2.34 5.77 -5.27
C PHE A 53 -1.03 5.43 -5.97
N ASP A 54 -0.16 4.66 -5.30
CA ASP A 54 1.17 4.33 -5.82
C ASP A 54 1.76 3.09 -5.13
N GLN A 55 2.76 2.48 -5.75
CA GLN A 55 3.55 1.40 -5.17
C GLN A 55 5.04 1.62 -5.48
N GLY A 56 5.90 1.26 -4.53
CA GLY A 56 7.33 1.50 -4.69
C GLY A 56 8.18 0.63 -3.79
N ALA A 57 9.50 0.79 -3.95
CA ALA A 57 10.50 0.17 -3.11
C ALA A 57 11.54 1.20 -2.70
N GLN A 58 11.95 1.16 -1.44
CA GLN A 58 13.01 1.99 -0.88
C GLN A 58 13.90 1.16 0.04
N GLY A 59 15.17 0.97 -0.38
CA GLY A 59 16.08 0.06 0.30
C GLY A 59 15.50 -1.35 0.35
N ALA A 60 15.37 -1.92 1.55
CA ALA A 60 14.81 -3.26 1.77
C ALA A 60 13.28 -3.27 1.93
N TYR A 61 12.62 -2.12 1.81
CA TYR A 61 11.18 -2.00 2.02
C TYR A 61 10.44 -1.90 0.68
N VAL A 62 9.39 -2.69 0.53
CA VAL A 62 8.40 -2.55 -0.53
C VAL A 62 7.13 -2.00 0.10
N TYR A 63 6.49 -1.01 -0.52
CA TYR A 63 5.32 -0.34 0.05
C TYR A 63 4.21 -0.10 -0.98
N LEU A 64 3.02 0.12 -0.45
CA LEU A 64 1.81 0.48 -1.18
C LEU A 64 1.17 1.70 -0.51
N ALA A 65 1.05 2.79 -1.25
CA ALA A 65 0.37 4.01 -0.85
C ALA A 65 -1.11 3.93 -1.27
N MET A 66 -2.00 4.08 -0.31
CA MET A 66 -3.43 3.90 -0.49
C MET A 66 -4.23 4.96 0.26
N GLU A 67 -5.49 5.13 -0.14
CA GLU A 67 -6.44 6.01 0.52
C GLU A 67 -6.52 5.71 2.02
N TYR A 68 -6.44 6.78 2.82
CA TYR A 68 -6.66 6.69 4.25
C TYR A 68 -8.15 6.83 4.54
N VAL A 69 -8.78 5.72 4.92
CA VAL A 69 -10.16 5.73 5.41
C VAL A 69 -10.14 5.81 6.93
N ALA A 70 -10.64 6.91 7.48
CA ALA A 70 -10.77 7.08 8.92
C ALA A 70 -11.93 6.22 9.43
N GLY A 71 -11.64 5.28 10.33
CA GLY A 71 -12.66 4.42 10.93
C GLY A 71 -12.08 3.09 11.40
N CYS A 72 -12.93 2.26 12.00
CA CYS A 72 -12.62 0.88 12.34
C CYS A 72 -13.03 -0.03 11.17
N THR A 73 -12.23 -1.07 10.92
CA THR A 73 -12.70 -2.21 10.13
C THR A 73 -13.85 -2.88 10.86
N LEU A 74 -14.89 -3.28 10.12
CA LEU A 74 -16.07 -4.00 10.64
C LEU A 74 -15.72 -5.30 11.36
#